data_AF-A0A5D2GTQ3-F1
#
_entry.id   AF-A0A5D2GTQ3-F1
#
_cell.length_a   1.000
_cell.length_b   1.000
_cell.length_c   1.000
_cell.angle_alpha   90.00
_cell.angle_beta   90.00
_cell.angle_gamma   90.00
#
_symmetry.space_group_name_H-M   'P 1'
#
loop_
_entity.id
_entity.type
_entity.pdbx_description
1 polymer ?
#
loop_
_entity_poly.entity_id
_entity_poly.type
_entity_poly.pdbx_seq_one_letter_code
_entity_poly.pdbx_strand_id
1 'polypeptide(L)'
;MGKVSEKLMVYCLVAIFVVIAMVEGAKGATICNILLSTLNLCGQVVTGRYPPPPTKQCCVLIKHADLNCLCNFKDARPAFNIIVTMIPNEGI
;
A
#
# COMPACT_ATOMS: atom_id res chain seq x y z
N MET A 1 38.59 26.54 16.86
CA MET A 1 37.82 25.36 16.39
C MET A 1 37.99 24.24 17.40
N GLY A 2 36.91 23.87 18.10
CA GLY A 2 36.94 22.82 19.11
C GLY A 2 37.31 21.47 18.49
N LYS A 3 38.25 20.75 19.12
CA LYS A 3 38.52 19.34 18.80
C LYS A 3 37.25 18.55 19.15
N VAL A 4 36.47 18.16 18.16
CA VAL A 4 35.42 17.14 18.34
C VAL A 4 36.12 15.85 18.77
N SER A 5 35.80 15.38 19.98
CA SER A 5 36.33 14.12 20.48
C SER A 5 35.95 12.99 19.52
N GLU A 6 36.87 12.05 19.25
CA GLU A 6 36.62 10.90 18.37
C GLU A 6 35.32 10.15 18.78
N LYS A 7 35.08 10.06 20.09
CA LYS A 7 33.85 9.47 20.65
C LYS A 7 32.59 10.25 20.30
N LEU A 8 32.70 11.59 20.22
CA LEU A 8 31.60 12.47 19.86
C LEU A 8 31.27 12.34 18.36
N MET A 9 32.28 12.14 17.51
CA MET A 9 32.09 11.91 16.08
C MET A 9 31.38 10.58 15.82
N VAL A 10 31.79 9.50 16.51
CA VAL A 10 31.11 8.20 16.43
C VAL A 10 29.67 8.30 16.93
N TYR A 11 29.43 9.01 18.04
CA TYR A 11 28.09 9.20 18.57
C TYR A 11 27.16 9.96 17.59
N CYS A 12 27.66 11.04 16.97
CA CYS A 12 26.91 11.75 15.95
C CYS A 12 26.59 10.87 14.73
N LEU A 13 27.53 10.05 14.26
CA LEU A 13 27.29 9.12 13.17
C LEU A 13 26.20 8.11 13.52
N VAL A 14 26.29 7.46 14.68
CA VAL A 14 25.27 6.50 15.15
C VAL A 14 23.91 7.15 15.28
N ALA A 15 23.83 8.37 15.84
CA ALA A 15 22.58 9.10 15.97
C ALA A 15 21.93 9.40 14.60
N ILE A 16 22.74 9.80 13.60
CA ILE A 16 22.26 10.05 12.24
C ILE A 16 21.72 8.77 11.60
N PHE A 17 22.46 7.66 11.71
CA PHE A 17 22.01 6.36 11.18
C PHE A 17 20.69 5.90 11.81
N VAL A 18 20.54 6.07 13.13
CA VAL A 18 19.33 5.72 13.86
C VAL A 18 18.12 6.57 13.41
N VAL A 19 18.31 7.87 13.19
CA VAL A 19 17.23 8.75 12.68
C VAL A 19 16.80 8.34 11.26
N ILE A 20 17.75 8.04 10.37
CA ILE A 20 17.44 7.62 9.00
C ILE A 20 16.64 6.31 9.00
N ALA A 21 17.04 5.33 9.81
CA ALA A 21 16.34 4.04 9.91
C ALA A 21 14.87 4.19 10.38
N MET A 22 14.58 5.13 11.28
CA MET A 22 13.20 5.38 11.72
C MET A 22 12.33 6.01 10.63
N VAL A 23 12.91 6.81 9.74
CA VAL A 23 12.18 7.49 8.65
C VAL A 23 11.72 6.51 7.56
N GLU A 24 12.43 5.41 7.38
CA GLU A 24 12.03 4.33 6.47
C GLU A 24 10.90 3.48 7.06
N GLY A 25 10.94 3.21 8.38
CA GLY A 25 9.87 2.48 9.08
C GLY A 25 8.54 3.26 9.22
N ALA A 26 8.55 4.58 9.05
CA ALA A 26 7.34 5.41 9.11
C ALA A 26 6.51 5.37 7.81
N LYS A 27 7.05 4.80 6.73
CA LYS A 27 6.34 4.68 5.46
C LYS A 27 5.55 3.38 5.53
N GLY A 28 4.22 3.49 5.70
CA GLY A 28 3.35 2.32 5.74
C GLY A 28 3.57 1.42 4.52
N ALA A 29 3.32 0.11 4.67
CA ALA A 29 3.51 -0.85 3.59
C ALA A 29 2.78 -0.39 2.32
N THR A 30 3.49 -0.30 1.21
CA THR A 30 2.91 0.02 -0.11
C THR A 30 2.80 -1.26 -0.94
N ILE A 31 1.67 -1.41 -1.62
CA ILE A 31 1.44 -2.48 -2.60
C ILE A 31 1.09 -1.81 -3.93
N CYS A 32 1.73 -2.18 -5.04
CA CYS A 32 1.37 -1.67 -6.38
C CYS A 32 1.16 -0.15 -6.47
N ASN A 33 2.10 0.62 -5.92
CA ASN A 33 2.07 2.09 -5.87
C ASN A 33 0.90 2.70 -5.06
N ILE A 34 0.28 1.95 -4.15
CA ILE A 34 -0.74 2.44 -3.23
C ILE A 34 -0.42 2.02 -1.79
N LEU A 35 -0.79 2.86 -0.84
CA LEU A 35 -0.57 2.58 0.58
C LEU A 35 -1.56 1.50 1.05
N LEU A 36 -1.07 0.41 1.66
CA LEU A 36 -1.89 -0.74 2.04
C LEU A 36 -3.06 -0.35 2.95
N SER A 37 -2.85 0.61 3.87
CA SER A 37 -3.88 1.15 4.75
C SER A 37 -5.02 1.85 4.02
N THR A 38 -4.81 2.32 2.79
CA THR A 38 -5.82 3.01 1.98
C THR A 38 -6.67 2.07 1.13
N LEU A 39 -6.28 0.80 0.96
CA LEU A 39 -7.07 -0.19 0.22
C LEU A 39 -8.44 -0.45 0.83
N ASN A 40 -8.59 -0.25 2.15
CA ASN A 40 -9.87 -0.39 2.83
C ASN A 40 -10.94 0.56 2.26
N LEU A 41 -10.55 1.70 1.67
CA LEU A 41 -11.47 2.62 0.98
C LEU A 41 -12.18 1.98 -0.22
N CYS A 42 -11.58 0.93 -0.79
CA CYS A 42 -12.14 0.17 -1.90
C CYS A 42 -12.75 -1.18 -1.45
N GLY A 43 -12.71 -1.50 -0.16
CA GLY A 43 -13.08 -2.83 0.36
C GLY A 43 -14.49 -3.28 -0.02
N GLN A 44 -15.48 -2.38 0.08
CA GLN A 44 -16.88 -2.68 -0.28
C GLN A 44 -17.12 -2.85 -1.79
N VAL A 45 -16.23 -2.30 -2.62
CA VAL A 45 -16.33 -2.38 -4.09
C VAL A 45 -15.78 -3.72 -4.60
N VAL A 46 -14.82 -4.29 -3.87
CA VAL A 46 -14.14 -5.53 -4.23
C VAL A 46 -14.69 -6.74 -3.47
N THR A 47 -15.51 -6.55 -2.45
CA THR A 47 -16.16 -7.64 -1.70
C THR A 47 -17.68 -7.56 -1.82
N GLY A 48 -18.35 -8.72 -1.82
CA GLY A 48 -19.82 -8.81 -1.87
C GLY A 48 -20.41 -9.10 -3.25
N ARG A 49 -21.64 -9.65 -3.26
CA ARG A 49 -22.36 -10.10 -4.47
C ARG A 49 -22.88 -8.96 -5.35
N TYR A 50 -23.14 -7.80 -4.74
CA TYR A 50 -23.66 -6.60 -5.39
C TYR A 50 -22.90 -5.39 -4.85
N PRO A 51 -21.67 -5.16 -5.33
CA PRO A 51 -20.86 -4.07 -4.82
C PRO A 51 -21.54 -2.72 -5.14
N PRO A 52 -21.64 -1.80 -4.16
CA PRO A 52 -22.09 -0.44 -4.43
C PRO A 52 -21.10 0.29 -5.34
N PRO A 53 -21.52 1.39 -6.00
CA PRO A 53 -20.62 2.21 -6.79
C PRO A 53 -19.43 2.71 -5.94
N PRO A 54 -18.21 2.75 -6.51
CA PRO A 54 -17.03 3.17 -5.79
C PRO A 54 -17.13 4.63 -5.33
N THR A 55 -16.57 4.90 -4.16
CA THR A 55 -16.41 6.27 -3.69
C THR A 55 -15.38 7.01 -4.57
N LYS A 56 -15.51 8.34 -4.64
CA LYS A 56 -14.55 9.19 -5.36
C LYS A 56 -13.10 8.96 -4.87
N GLN A 57 -12.92 8.74 -3.56
CA GLN A 57 -11.61 8.47 -2.97
C GLN A 57 -11.01 7.14 -3.44
N CYS A 58 -11.83 6.07 -3.51
CA CYS A 58 -11.38 4.81 -4.09
C CYS A 58 -10.97 4.97 -5.55
N CYS A 59 -11.75 5.70 -6.37
CA CYS A 59 -11.37 5.95 -7.77
C CYS A 59 -10.05 6.72 -7.92
N VAL A 60 -9.82 7.75 -7.11
CA VAL A 60 -8.56 8.51 -7.13
C VAL A 60 -7.37 7.63 -6.74
N LEU A 61 -7.56 6.75 -5.75
CA LEU A 61 -6.52 5.81 -5.32
C LEU A 61 -6.16 4.82 -6.44
N ILE A 62 -7.18 4.16 -7.02
CA ILE A 62 -6.97 3.17 -8.09
C ILE A 62 -6.40 3.83 -9.36
N LYS A 63 -6.72 5.09 -9.63
CA LYS A 63 -6.15 5.85 -10.75
C LYS A 63 -4.62 5.99 -10.66
N HIS A 64 -4.06 5.99 -9.45
CA HIS A 64 -2.61 6.05 -9.22
C HIS A 64 -1.97 4.68 -8.98
N ALA A 65 -2.77 3.61 -8.89
CA ALA A 65 -2.28 2.27 -8.67
C ALA A 65 -1.65 1.68 -9.93
N ASP A 66 -0.65 0.83 -9.73
CA ASP A 66 -0.13 -0.01 -10.80
C ASP A 66 -1.08 -1.21 -10.99
N LEU A 67 -1.95 -1.09 -12.00
CA LEU A 67 -2.92 -2.13 -12.34
C LEU A 67 -2.24 -3.43 -12.79
N ASN A 68 -1.07 -3.36 -13.42
CA ASN A 68 -0.34 -4.54 -13.88
C ASN A 68 0.25 -5.31 -12.68
N CYS A 69 0.80 -4.60 -11.71
CA CYS A 69 1.19 -5.16 -10.42
C CYS A 69 -0.01 -5.80 -9.70
N LEU A 70 -1.16 -5.12 -9.63
CA LEU A 70 -2.37 -5.64 -8.97
C LEU A 70 -2.88 -6.94 -9.63
N CYS A 71 -2.70 -7.10 -10.94
CA CYS A 71 -3.06 -8.32 -11.66
C CYS A 71 -2.25 -9.55 -11.19
N ASN A 72 -1.02 -9.38 -10.70
CA ASN A 72 -0.24 -10.50 -10.15
C ASN A 72 -0.86 -11.08 -8.86
N PHE A 73 -1.73 -10.32 -8.19
CA PHE A 73 -2.47 -10.78 -7.00
C PHE A 73 -3.84 -11.38 -7.34
N LYS A 74 -4.15 -11.58 -8.63
CA LYS A 74 -5.43 -12.13 -9.09
C LYS A 74 -5.75 -13.48 -8.44
N ASP A 75 -4.76 -14.35 -8.28
CA ASP A 75 -5.00 -15.70 -7.74
C ASP A 75 -5.08 -15.70 -6.20
N ALA A 76 -4.67 -14.61 -5.55
CA ALA A 76 -4.86 -14.38 -4.12
C ALA A 76 -6.26 -13.81 -3.78
N ARG A 77 -7.07 -13.41 -4.78
CA ARG A 77 -8.45 -12.92 -4.58
C ARG A 77 -9.34 -13.81 -3.69
N PRO A 78 -9.30 -15.16 -3.79
CA PRO A 78 -10.14 -16.02 -2.95
C PRO A 78 -9.85 -15.84 -1.45
N ALA A 79 -8.59 -15.53 -1.09
CA ALA A 79 -8.19 -15.31 0.29
C ALA A 79 -8.77 -14.02 0.90
N PHE A 80 -9.16 -13.06 0.06
CA PHE A 80 -9.70 -11.78 0.49
C PHE A 80 -11.24 -11.74 0.55
N ASN A 81 -11.92 -12.90 0.42
CA ASN A 81 -13.39 -12.96 0.28
C ASN A 81 -13.91 -11.98 -0.80
N ILE A 82 -13.08 -11.72 -1.82
CA ILE A 82 -13.46 -10.94 -2.99
C ILE A 82 -14.40 -11.84 -3.79
N ILE A 83 -15.69 -11.76 -3.49
CA ILE A 83 -16.73 -12.34 -4.33
C ILE A 83 -16.81 -11.46 -5.58
N VAL A 84 -15.83 -11.57 -6.47
CA VAL A 84 -16.12 -11.29 -7.88
C VAL A 84 -17.04 -12.43 -8.27
N THR A 85 -18.34 -12.29 -8.00
CA THR A 85 -19.29 -12.81 -8.98
C THR A 85 -18.87 -12.08 -10.24
N MET A 86 -18.06 -12.76 -11.05
CA MET A 86 -18.21 -12.64 -12.48
C MET A 86 -19.71 -12.78 -12.63
N ILE A 87 -20.40 -11.67 -12.91
CA ILE A 87 -21.64 -11.77 -13.63
C ILE A 87 -21.24 -12.72 -14.75
N PRO A 88 -21.76 -13.96 -14.80
CA PRO A 88 -21.43 -14.82 -15.90
C PRO A 88 -21.62 -13.96 -17.14
N ASN A 89 -20.58 -13.88 -17.97
CA ASN A 89 -20.76 -13.41 -19.31
C ASN A 89 -21.71 -14.43 -19.94
N GLU A 90 -23.01 -14.26 -19.67
CA GLU A 90 -24.08 -14.91 -20.38
C GLU A 90 -23.97 -14.27 -21.75
N GLY A 91 -23.22 -14.94 -22.63
CA GLY A 91 -23.06 -14.54 -24.01
C GLY A 91 -24.43 -14.25 -24.60
N ILE A 92 -24.57 -13.03 -25.12
CA ILE A 92 -25.51 -12.75 -26.20
C ILE A 92 -24.92 -13.34 -27.48
#